data_AF-A0A815ZCE0-F1
#
_entry.id   AF-A0A815ZCE0-F1
#
_cell.length_a   1.000
_cell.length_b   1.000
_cell.length_c   1.000
_cell.angle_alpha   90.00
_cell.angle_beta   90.00
_cell.angle_gamma   90.00
#
_symmetry.space_group_name_H-M   'P 1'
#
loop_
_entity.id
_entity.type
_entity.pdbx_description
1 polymer ?
#
loop_
_entity_poly.entity_id
_entity_poly.type
_entity_poly.pdbx_seq_one_letter_code
_entity_poly.pdbx_strand_id
1 'polypeptide(L)'
;YNHPGGMHPKHQIDFVKLQVSSKQQPYYDAYRQLISYADAAFNHTTHALADFAVPGYYIDPVLHQKNSAGLQSDAFDAYACALAYWISDGQFKYANQSIRFLKAWADLNTKYSDYDGSLVMVYSGTAMVMAGELLLNYDGWDHIDKEKYLQWVQNVYLKASNEIRLRKNNWGDWGRFGSILSAHLFCSMPRK
;
A
#
# COMPACT_ATOMS: atom_id res chain seq x y z
N TYR A 1 -11.14 -14.95 -5.27
CA TYR A 1 -9.77 -15.26 -4.81
C TYR A 1 -9.79 -15.24 -3.29
N ASN A 2 -8.84 -15.86 -2.61
CA ASN A 2 -8.75 -15.71 -1.16
C ASN A 2 -7.93 -14.46 -0.85
N HIS A 3 -8.35 -13.69 0.15
CA HIS A 3 -7.57 -12.55 0.66
C HIS A 3 -7.16 -12.83 2.11
N PRO A 4 -5.87 -12.73 2.45
CA PRO A 4 -4.77 -12.35 1.58
C PRO A 4 -4.35 -13.49 0.62
N GLY A 5 -4.07 -13.13 -0.64
CA GLY A 5 -3.74 -14.07 -1.72
C GLY A 5 -2.87 -13.51 -2.83
N GLY A 6 -2.52 -12.22 -2.77
CA GLY A 6 -1.72 -11.54 -3.78
C GLY A 6 -0.23 -11.74 -3.57
N MET A 7 0.47 -10.66 -3.22
CA MET A 7 1.92 -10.70 -2.95
C MET A 7 2.28 -11.46 -1.67
N HIS A 8 1.30 -11.65 -0.77
CA HIS A 8 1.46 -12.40 0.48
C HIS A 8 0.35 -13.45 0.65
N PRO A 9 0.40 -14.55 -0.10
CA PRO A 9 -0.55 -15.62 0.09
C PRO A 9 -0.55 -16.13 1.53
N LYS A 10 -1.72 -16.51 2.05
CA LYS A 10 -1.88 -16.97 3.44
C LYS A 10 -0.88 -18.04 3.88
N HIS A 11 -0.54 -19.01 3.01
CA HIS A 11 0.44 -20.05 3.35
C HIS A 11 1.86 -19.51 3.60
N GLN A 12 2.27 -18.43 2.91
CA GLN A 12 3.54 -17.77 3.13
C GLN A 12 3.54 -17.03 4.47
N ILE A 13 2.44 -16.36 4.81
CA ILE A 13 2.25 -15.72 6.12
C ILE A 13 2.34 -16.77 7.23
N ASP A 14 1.61 -17.87 7.11
CA ASP A 14 1.59 -18.94 8.10
C ASP A 14 2.99 -19.58 8.28
N PHE A 15 3.74 -19.75 7.19
CA PHE A 15 5.13 -20.18 7.26
C PHE A 15 6.00 -19.20 8.05
N VAL A 16 5.94 -17.90 7.76
CA VAL A 16 6.73 -16.88 8.48
C VAL A 16 6.37 -16.85 9.95
N LYS A 17 5.09 -16.94 10.30
CA LYS A 17 4.64 -17.01 11.70
C LYS A 17 5.25 -18.18 12.46
N LEU A 18 5.34 -19.35 11.83
CA LEU A 18 5.99 -20.53 12.43
C LEU A 18 7.49 -20.30 12.68
N GLN A 19 8.18 -19.63 11.75
CA GLN A 19 9.60 -19.28 11.94
C GLN A 19 9.77 -18.29 13.10
N VAL A 20 8.90 -17.29 13.19
CA VAL A 20 8.93 -16.27 14.25
C VAL A 20 8.63 -16.87 15.62
N SER A 21 7.60 -17.72 15.74
CA SER A 21 7.26 -18.38 17.02
C SER A 21 8.38 -19.31 17.50
N SER A 22 9.09 -19.93 16.57
CA SER A 22 10.26 -20.77 16.83
C SER A 22 11.56 -19.99 17.00
N LYS A 23 11.51 -18.65 16.95
CA LYS A 23 12.66 -17.73 17.01
C LYS A 23 13.78 -18.07 16.01
N GLN A 24 13.40 -18.59 14.84
CA GLN A 24 14.35 -18.96 13.79
C GLN A 24 14.91 -17.72 13.09
N GLN A 25 16.22 -17.71 12.83
CA GLN A 25 16.88 -16.62 12.12
C GLN A 25 16.92 -16.90 10.61
N PRO A 26 16.81 -15.86 9.75
CA PRO A 26 16.76 -14.42 10.08
C PRO A 26 15.34 -13.88 10.38
N TYR A 27 14.31 -14.74 10.39
CA TYR A 27 12.90 -14.33 10.50
C TYR A 27 12.58 -13.61 11.80
N TYR A 28 13.15 -14.06 12.92
CA TYR A 28 12.89 -13.45 14.22
C TYR A 28 13.44 -12.03 14.31
N ASP A 29 14.64 -11.77 13.80
CA ASP A 29 15.21 -10.42 13.77
C ASP A 29 14.42 -9.49 12.84
N ALA A 30 14.04 -9.99 11.65
CA ALA A 30 13.18 -9.25 10.72
C ALA A 30 11.82 -8.92 11.34
N TYR A 31 11.23 -9.84 12.11
CA TYR A 31 9.99 -9.59 12.84
C TYR A 31 10.14 -8.49 13.90
N ARG A 32 11.23 -8.52 14.69
CA ARG A 32 11.49 -7.45 15.68
C ARG A 32 11.63 -6.09 15.00
N GLN A 33 12.30 -6.04 13.86
CA GLN A 33 12.43 -4.81 13.07
C GLN A 33 11.07 -4.35 12.51
N LEU A 34 10.25 -5.27 11.98
CA LEU A 34 8.90 -4.97 11.52
C LEU A 34 8.04 -4.35 12.63
N ILE A 35 8.06 -4.94 13.83
CA ILE A 35 7.33 -4.41 14.98
C ILE A 35 7.84 -3.02 15.36
N SER A 36 9.15 -2.79 15.36
CA SER A 36 9.71 -1.46 15.61
C SER A 36 9.22 -0.41 14.61
N TYR A 37 9.12 -0.75 13.32
CA TYR A 37 8.58 0.17 12.32
C TYR A 37 7.08 0.40 12.51
N ALA A 38 6.31 -0.67 12.76
CA ALA A 38 4.87 -0.57 12.97
C ALA A 38 4.50 0.20 14.25
N ASP A 39 5.30 0.10 15.31
CA ASP A 39 5.13 0.91 16.54
C ASP A 39 5.52 2.38 16.30
N ALA A 40 6.58 2.65 15.52
CA ALA A 40 6.98 4.01 15.16
C ALA A 40 5.90 4.75 14.36
N ALA A 41 5.20 4.04 13.47
CA ALA A 41 4.13 4.58 12.63
C ALA A 41 2.97 5.23 13.43
N PHE A 42 2.80 4.91 14.72
CA PHE A 42 1.80 5.56 15.59
C PHE A 42 2.10 7.03 15.86
N ASN A 43 3.37 7.44 15.77
CA ASN A 43 3.80 8.82 15.97
C ASN A 43 3.84 9.63 14.67
N HIS A 44 3.62 8.99 13.52
CA HIS A 44 3.65 9.66 12.22
C HIS A 44 2.30 10.27 11.88
N THR A 45 2.32 11.51 11.39
CA THR A 45 1.18 12.15 10.72
C THR A 45 1.00 11.57 9.33
N THR A 46 -0.20 11.70 8.75
CA THR A 46 -0.44 11.34 7.36
C THR A 46 -0.03 12.50 6.44
N HIS A 47 0.45 12.19 5.25
CA HIS A 47 0.98 13.13 4.27
C HIS A 47 0.19 13.11 2.96
N ALA A 48 -1.07 12.66 3.01
CA ALA A 48 -1.96 12.63 1.86
C ALA A 48 -2.10 14.01 1.20
N LEU A 49 -2.14 14.00 -0.13
CA LEU A 49 -2.26 15.21 -0.96
C LEU A 49 -3.52 15.14 -1.80
N ALA A 50 -4.27 16.24 -1.92
CA ALA A 50 -5.47 16.27 -2.77
C ALA A 50 -5.14 16.04 -4.25
N ASP A 51 -4.05 16.67 -4.69
CA ASP A 51 -3.41 16.49 -5.98
C ASP A 51 -1.98 15.98 -5.76
N PHE A 52 -1.72 14.74 -6.15
CA PHE A 52 -0.39 14.16 -6.09
C PHE A 52 0.42 14.60 -7.32
N ALA A 53 0.88 15.84 -7.29
CA ALA A 53 1.61 16.50 -8.36
C ALA A 53 3.11 16.24 -8.21
N VAL A 54 3.73 15.46 -9.11
CA VAL A 54 5.17 15.17 -9.05
C VAL A 54 5.86 15.67 -10.32
N PRO A 55 6.65 16.77 -10.24
CA PRO A 55 7.38 17.28 -11.39
C PRO A 55 8.47 16.30 -11.83
N GLY A 56 8.97 16.49 -13.05
CA GLY A 56 10.11 15.70 -13.55
C GLY A 56 11.32 15.88 -12.63
N TYR A 57 11.94 14.78 -12.19
CA TYR A 57 13.09 14.84 -11.26
C TYR A 57 14.22 15.76 -11.77
N TYR A 58 14.51 15.74 -13.07
CA TYR A 58 15.56 16.56 -13.69
C TYR A 58 15.14 18.02 -13.95
N ILE A 59 13.90 18.38 -13.63
CA ILE A 59 13.36 19.75 -13.76
C ILE A 59 13.32 20.43 -12.39
N ASP A 60 12.73 19.76 -11.39
CA ASP A 60 12.64 20.26 -10.03
C ASP A 60 12.82 19.10 -9.02
N PRO A 61 14.08 18.74 -8.71
CA PRO A 61 14.37 17.59 -7.85
C PRO A 61 13.90 17.80 -6.41
N VAL A 62 13.88 19.05 -5.92
CA VAL A 62 13.47 19.37 -4.55
C VAL A 62 11.97 19.17 -4.41
N LEU A 63 11.17 19.69 -5.34
CA LEU A 63 9.72 19.51 -5.30
C LEU A 63 9.32 18.07 -5.61
N HIS A 64 10.02 17.40 -6.54
CA HIS A 64 9.83 15.98 -6.82
C HIS A 64 9.99 15.14 -5.55
N GLN A 65 11.10 15.31 -4.83
CA GLN A 65 11.39 14.56 -3.61
C GLN A 65 10.35 14.87 -2.52
N LYS A 66 10.05 16.15 -2.31
CA LYS A 66 9.07 16.58 -1.30
C LYS A 66 7.70 15.93 -1.52
N ASN A 67 7.19 15.96 -2.75
CA ASN A 67 5.85 15.45 -3.04
C ASN A 67 5.83 13.92 -3.06
N SER A 68 6.90 13.28 -3.55
CA SER A 68 7.04 11.81 -3.54
C SER A 68 7.14 11.24 -2.13
N ALA A 69 7.86 11.92 -1.23
CA ALA A 69 8.14 11.44 0.13
C ALA A 69 6.87 11.18 0.94
N GLY A 70 5.83 12.00 0.77
CA GLY A 70 4.56 11.84 1.50
C GLY A 70 3.89 10.48 1.23
N LEU A 71 3.73 10.12 -0.05
CA LEU A 71 3.14 8.83 -0.41
C LEU A 71 4.05 7.66 -0.02
N GLN A 72 5.37 7.80 -0.21
CA GLN A 72 6.32 6.74 0.12
C GLN A 72 6.34 6.43 1.62
N SER A 73 6.37 7.47 2.46
CA SER A 73 6.35 7.29 3.92
C SER A 73 5.04 6.66 4.39
N ASP A 74 3.90 7.21 3.96
CA ASP A 74 2.59 6.69 4.39
C ASP A 74 2.35 5.27 3.88
N ALA A 75 2.83 4.94 2.68
CA ALA A 75 2.67 3.61 2.10
C ALA A 75 3.56 2.58 2.82
N PHE A 76 4.77 2.97 3.21
CA PHE A 76 5.63 2.15 4.06
C PHE A 76 4.97 1.88 5.41
N ASP A 77 4.47 2.92 6.09
CA ASP A 77 3.82 2.78 7.40
C ASP A 77 2.57 1.91 7.31
N ALA A 78 1.70 2.16 6.32
CA ALA A 78 0.51 1.35 6.09
C ALA A 78 0.87 -0.14 5.93
N TYR A 79 1.84 -0.42 5.07
CA TYR A 79 2.21 -1.79 4.74
C TYR A 79 2.95 -2.51 5.88
N ALA A 80 3.85 -1.82 6.57
CA ALA A 80 4.50 -2.33 7.77
C ALA A 80 3.46 -2.68 8.85
N CYS A 81 2.48 -1.80 9.10
CA CYS A 81 1.39 -2.08 10.03
C CYS A 81 0.50 -3.25 9.57
N ALA A 82 0.14 -3.34 8.28
CA ALA A 82 -0.65 -4.45 7.75
C ALA A 82 0.07 -5.81 7.91
N LEU A 83 1.37 -5.86 7.65
CA LEU A 83 2.19 -7.05 7.89
C LEU A 83 2.30 -7.36 9.38
N ALA A 84 2.54 -6.35 10.22
CA ALA A 84 2.63 -6.50 11.66
C ALA A 84 1.35 -7.10 12.23
N TYR A 85 0.16 -6.69 11.77
CA TYR A 85 -1.11 -7.31 12.14
C TYR A 85 -1.10 -8.84 11.94
N TRP A 86 -0.71 -9.30 10.75
CA TRP A 86 -0.70 -10.73 10.44
C TRP A 86 0.34 -11.52 11.25
N ILE A 87 1.57 -10.99 11.37
CA ILE A 87 2.68 -11.71 11.99
C ILE A 87 2.62 -11.67 13.53
N SER A 88 1.99 -10.64 14.11
CA SER A 88 1.82 -10.48 15.58
C SER A 88 0.56 -11.15 16.15
N ASP A 89 0.07 -12.21 15.51
CA ASP A 89 -1.14 -12.92 15.91
C ASP A 89 -2.42 -12.05 15.95
N GLY A 90 -2.53 -11.11 15.01
CA GLY A 90 -3.77 -10.38 14.79
C GLY A 90 -3.99 -9.21 15.74
N GLN A 91 -2.92 -8.58 16.24
CA GLN A 91 -3.07 -7.38 17.09
C GLN A 91 -3.75 -6.23 16.33
N PHE A 92 -5.01 -5.97 16.68
CA PHE A 92 -5.87 -5.01 15.98
C PHE A 92 -5.31 -3.59 15.92
N LYS A 93 -4.45 -3.18 16.86
CA LYS A 93 -3.79 -1.87 16.84
C LYS A 93 -3.07 -1.61 15.51
N TYR A 94 -2.41 -2.62 14.95
CA TYR A 94 -1.67 -2.45 13.70
C TYR A 94 -2.59 -2.43 12.48
N ALA A 95 -3.66 -3.24 12.45
CA ALA A 95 -4.65 -3.16 11.37
C ALA A 95 -5.32 -1.78 11.33
N ASN A 96 -5.74 -1.27 12.50
CA ASN A 96 -6.35 0.06 12.61
C ASN A 96 -5.37 1.17 12.20
N GLN A 97 -4.09 1.06 12.57
CA GLN A 97 -3.08 2.04 12.18
C GLN A 97 -2.81 2.01 10.67
N SER A 98 -2.74 0.83 10.05
CA SER A 98 -2.65 0.73 8.58
C SER A 98 -3.86 1.37 7.91
N ILE A 99 -5.07 1.12 8.39
CA ILE A 99 -6.30 1.68 7.83
C ILE A 99 -6.32 3.20 7.93
N ARG A 100 -5.77 3.79 9.00
CA ARG A 100 -5.65 5.26 9.13
C ARG A 100 -4.89 5.88 7.96
N PHE A 101 -3.77 5.31 7.53
CA PHE A 101 -3.01 5.81 6.38
C PHE A 101 -3.76 5.59 5.05
N LEU A 102 -4.32 4.39 4.85
CA LEU A 102 -5.11 4.07 3.65
C LEU A 102 -6.31 5.02 3.50
N LYS A 103 -7.02 5.25 4.59
CA LYS A 103 -8.17 6.16 4.66
C LYS A 103 -7.78 7.60 4.36
N ALA A 104 -6.66 8.09 4.90
CA ALA A 104 -6.22 9.47 4.66
C ALA A 104 -6.02 9.77 3.18
N TRP A 105 -5.42 8.84 2.43
CA TRP A 105 -5.29 8.96 0.98
C TRP A 105 -6.63 8.80 0.26
N ALA A 106 -7.45 7.84 0.68
CA ALA A 106 -8.78 7.63 0.09
C ALA A 106 -9.73 8.82 0.25
N ASP A 107 -9.67 9.54 1.38
CA ASP A 107 -10.52 10.69 1.66
C ASP A 107 -10.06 11.96 0.94
N LEU A 108 -8.75 12.15 0.76
CA LEU A 108 -8.18 13.41 0.28
C LEU A 108 -7.75 13.36 -1.19
N ASN A 109 -7.07 12.31 -1.62
CA ASN A 109 -6.41 12.27 -2.91
C ASN A 109 -7.39 11.94 -4.03
N THR A 110 -7.56 12.86 -4.99
CA THR A 110 -8.52 12.72 -6.09
C THR A 110 -7.86 12.64 -7.46
N LYS A 111 -6.58 13.02 -7.57
CA LYS A 111 -5.81 12.99 -8.82
C LYS A 111 -4.30 12.91 -8.57
N TYR A 112 -3.60 12.59 -9.64
CA TYR A 112 -2.16 12.75 -9.79
C TYR A 112 -1.92 13.70 -10.97
N SER A 113 -0.83 14.48 -10.91
CA SER A 113 -0.50 15.49 -11.92
C SER A 113 1.02 15.56 -12.14
N ASP A 114 1.42 16.36 -13.13
CA ASP A 114 2.81 16.57 -13.56
C ASP A 114 3.51 15.34 -14.16
N TYR A 115 4.72 15.56 -14.68
CA TYR A 115 5.42 14.64 -15.57
C TYR A 115 5.66 13.25 -14.94
N ASP A 116 6.13 13.20 -13.69
CA ASP A 116 6.44 11.95 -13.00
C ASP A 116 5.27 11.45 -12.12
N GLY A 117 4.15 12.19 -12.06
CA GLY A 117 3.02 11.90 -11.17
C GLY A 117 2.47 10.48 -11.31
N SER A 118 2.24 10.03 -12.56
CA SER A 118 1.73 8.67 -12.81
C SER A 118 2.76 7.60 -12.46
N LEU A 119 4.04 7.81 -12.75
CA LEU A 119 5.09 6.87 -12.36
C LEU A 119 5.21 6.73 -10.83
N VAL A 120 5.33 7.87 -10.13
CA VAL A 120 5.54 7.88 -8.67
C VAL A 120 4.34 7.33 -7.93
N MET A 121 3.12 7.68 -8.37
CA MET A 121 1.88 7.12 -7.83
C MET A 121 1.91 5.59 -7.87
N VAL A 122 2.35 5.00 -8.98
CA VAL A 122 2.30 3.55 -9.18
C VAL A 122 3.37 2.82 -8.38
N TYR A 123 4.64 3.24 -8.44
CA TYR A 123 5.68 2.51 -7.71
C TYR A 123 5.57 2.71 -6.19
N SER A 124 5.20 3.92 -5.73
CA SER A 124 5.07 4.19 -4.29
C SER A 124 3.74 3.64 -3.75
N GLY A 125 2.65 3.79 -4.50
CA GLY A 125 1.31 3.33 -4.12
C GLY A 125 1.16 1.81 -4.12
N THR A 126 2.10 1.05 -4.69
CA THR A 126 2.10 -0.41 -4.63
C THR A 126 1.96 -0.92 -3.18
N ALA A 127 2.68 -0.30 -2.24
CA ALA A 127 2.60 -0.68 -0.83
C ALA A 127 1.23 -0.36 -0.20
N MET A 128 0.55 0.71 -0.63
CA MET A 128 -0.84 0.98 -0.22
C MET A 128 -1.78 -0.13 -0.69
N VAL A 129 -1.65 -0.56 -1.94
CA VAL A 129 -2.51 -1.61 -2.52
C VAL A 129 -2.28 -2.95 -1.83
N MET A 130 -1.02 -3.31 -1.55
CA MET A 130 -0.69 -4.52 -0.79
C MET A 130 -1.21 -4.46 0.65
N ALA A 131 -1.10 -3.31 1.32
CA ALA A 131 -1.62 -3.13 2.68
C ALA A 131 -3.15 -3.28 2.72
N GLY A 132 -3.87 -2.66 1.79
CA GLY A 132 -5.32 -2.80 1.70
C GLY A 132 -5.77 -4.22 1.31
N GLU A 133 -5.00 -4.94 0.49
CA GLU A 133 -5.28 -6.35 0.17
C GLU A 133 -5.11 -7.25 1.40
N LEU A 134 -4.03 -7.06 2.17
CA LEU A 134 -3.77 -7.77 3.43
C LEU A 134 -4.90 -7.60 4.44
N LEU A 135 -5.56 -6.44 4.46
CA LEU A 135 -6.61 -6.10 5.42
C LEU A 135 -8.02 -6.19 4.84
N LEU A 136 -8.21 -6.62 3.59
CA LEU A 136 -9.50 -6.54 2.91
C LEU A 136 -10.64 -7.22 3.69
N ASN A 137 -10.33 -8.36 4.32
CA ASN A 137 -11.26 -9.15 5.13
C ASN A 137 -11.17 -8.88 6.64
N TYR A 138 -10.49 -7.82 7.06
CA TYR A 138 -10.47 -7.42 8.47
C TYR A 138 -11.84 -6.82 8.86
N ASP A 139 -12.49 -7.45 9.86
CA ASP A 139 -13.82 -7.08 10.32
C ASP A 139 -13.90 -5.68 10.93
N GLY A 140 -12.77 -5.18 11.48
CA GLY A 140 -12.70 -3.84 12.07
C GLY A 140 -12.55 -2.71 11.05
N TRP A 141 -12.50 -3.01 9.75
CA TRP A 141 -12.47 -1.98 8.71
C TRP A 141 -13.89 -1.54 8.36
N ASP A 142 -14.24 -0.31 8.77
CA ASP A 142 -15.50 0.33 8.43
C ASP A 142 -15.82 0.21 6.93
N HIS A 143 -17.07 -0.15 6.63
CA HIS A 143 -17.50 -0.44 5.26
C HIS A 143 -17.44 0.79 4.35
N ILE A 144 -17.80 1.97 4.85
CA ILE A 144 -17.80 3.21 4.06
C ILE A 144 -16.36 3.61 3.75
N ASP A 145 -15.47 3.55 4.74
CA ASP A 145 -14.05 3.84 4.54
C ASP A 145 -13.38 2.83 3.59
N LYS A 146 -13.75 1.55 3.67
CA LYS A 146 -13.28 0.51 2.74
C LYS A 146 -13.74 0.78 1.31
N GLU A 147 -15.00 1.17 1.13
CA GLU A 147 -15.54 1.50 -0.20
C GLU A 147 -14.82 2.71 -0.81
N LYS A 148 -14.57 3.77 -0.03
CA LYS A 148 -13.77 4.93 -0.47
C LYS A 148 -12.36 4.53 -0.88
N TYR A 149 -11.70 3.67 -0.09
CA TYR A 149 -10.37 3.15 -0.44
C TYR A 149 -10.40 2.40 -1.77
N LEU A 150 -11.38 1.52 -1.99
CA LEU A 150 -11.51 0.77 -3.23
C LEU A 150 -11.78 1.70 -4.43
N GLN A 151 -12.58 2.75 -4.24
CA GLN A 151 -12.79 3.80 -5.24
C GLN A 151 -11.50 4.57 -5.53
N TRP A 152 -10.68 4.88 -4.52
CA TRP A 152 -9.37 5.51 -4.71
C TRP A 152 -8.43 4.61 -5.52
N VAL A 153 -8.35 3.32 -5.19
CA VAL A 153 -7.55 2.36 -5.98
C VAL A 153 -8.03 2.30 -7.43
N GLN A 154 -9.34 2.29 -7.66
CA GLN A 154 -9.91 2.22 -9.01
C GLN A 154 -9.67 3.50 -9.82
N ASN A 155 -9.95 4.66 -9.23
CA ASN A 155 -10.05 5.93 -9.95
C ASN A 155 -8.73 6.70 -10.04
N VAL A 156 -7.81 6.45 -9.10
CA VAL A 156 -6.50 7.11 -9.05
C VAL A 156 -5.39 6.11 -9.38
N TYR A 157 -5.17 5.11 -8.53
CA TYR A 157 -4.01 4.24 -8.65
C TYR A 157 -4.03 3.36 -9.91
N LEU A 158 -5.14 2.68 -10.18
CA LEU A 158 -5.31 1.83 -11.37
C LEU A 158 -5.33 2.68 -12.65
N LYS A 159 -5.88 3.89 -12.60
CA LYS A 159 -5.82 4.84 -13.71
C LYS A 159 -4.36 5.19 -14.05
N ALA A 160 -3.55 5.58 -13.05
CA ALA A 160 -2.12 5.85 -13.22
C ALA A 160 -1.37 4.63 -13.77
N SER A 161 -1.67 3.43 -13.23
CA SER A 161 -1.07 2.17 -13.66
C SER A 161 -1.34 1.89 -15.15
N ASN A 162 -2.61 2.05 -15.57
CA ASN A 162 -3.03 1.82 -16.95
C ASN A 162 -2.47 2.84 -17.94
N GLU A 163 -2.23 4.06 -17.52
CA GLU A 163 -1.63 5.12 -18.34
C GLU A 163 -0.20 4.75 -18.80
N ILE A 164 0.58 4.11 -17.92
CA ILE A 164 2.00 3.86 -18.17
C ILE A 164 2.32 2.42 -18.59
N ARG A 165 1.42 1.45 -18.40
CA ARG A 165 1.66 -0.01 -18.61
C ARG A 165 2.10 -0.43 -20.02
N LEU A 166 1.86 0.40 -21.04
CA LEU A 166 2.26 0.10 -22.43
C LEU A 166 3.65 0.66 -22.80
N ARG A 167 4.29 1.41 -21.90
CA ARG A 167 5.66 1.88 -22.11
C ARG A 167 6.63 0.70 -22.21
N LYS A 168 7.72 0.88 -22.97
CA LYS A 168 8.76 -0.13 -23.24
C LYS A 168 10.01 0.04 -22.37
N ASN A 169 9.83 0.60 -21.18
CA ASN A 169 10.87 0.81 -20.18
C ASN A 169 10.29 0.51 -18.78
N ASN A 170 11.03 0.80 -17.71
CA ASN A 170 10.62 0.50 -16.34
C ASN A 170 9.25 1.11 -15.94
N TRP A 171 8.78 2.18 -16.59
CA TRP A 171 7.44 2.72 -16.33
C TRP A 171 6.36 1.71 -16.71
N GLY A 172 6.57 0.99 -17.82
CA GLY A 172 5.67 -0.07 -18.26
C GLY A 172 5.61 -1.22 -17.27
N ASP A 173 6.74 -1.56 -16.66
CA ASP A 173 6.82 -2.64 -15.67
C ASP A 173 6.07 -2.28 -14.39
N TRP A 174 6.27 -1.06 -13.88
CA TRP A 174 5.47 -0.54 -12.76
C TRP A 174 3.98 -0.48 -13.09
N GLY A 175 3.62 0.04 -14.27
CA GLY A 175 2.23 0.09 -14.71
C GLY A 175 1.56 -1.29 -14.75
N ARG A 176 2.24 -2.30 -15.29
CA ARG A 176 1.74 -3.69 -15.32
C ARG A 176 1.63 -4.27 -13.91
N PHE A 177 2.64 -4.06 -13.07
CA PHE A 177 2.61 -4.55 -11.70
C PHE A 177 1.45 -3.93 -10.91
N GLY A 178 1.28 -2.61 -10.99
CA GLY A 178 0.15 -1.91 -10.38
C GLY A 178 -1.20 -2.42 -10.90
N SER A 179 -1.34 -2.62 -12.22
CA SER A 179 -2.56 -3.21 -12.80
C SER A 179 -2.86 -4.62 -12.27
N ILE A 180 -1.84 -5.47 -12.10
CA ILE A 180 -2.01 -6.84 -11.58
C ILE A 180 -2.43 -6.81 -10.10
N LEU A 181 -1.83 -5.95 -9.28
CA LEU A 181 -2.20 -5.79 -7.88
C LEU A 181 -3.66 -5.34 -7.74
N SER A 182 -4.07 -4.32 -8.50
CA SER A 182 -5.46 -3.87 -8.52
C SER A 182 -6.41 -4.96 -9.02
N ALA A 183 -6.05 -5.67 -10.09
CA ALA A 183 -6.88 -6.76 -10.61
C ALA A 183 -7.09 -7.85 -9.56
N HIS A 184 -6.04 -8.23 -8.81
CA HIS A 184 -6.16 -9.18 -7.72
C HIS A 184 -7.07 -8.65 -6.60
N LEU A 185 -6.86 -7.41 -6.15
CA LEU A 185 -7.68 -6.77 -5.11
C LEU A 185 -9.18 -6.78 -5.46
N PHE A 186 -9.52 -6.53 -6.73
CA PHE A 186 -10.92 -6.48 -7.17
C PHE A 186 -11.52 -7.85 -7.51
N CYS A 187 -10.72 -8.92 -7.65
CA CYS A 187 -11.22 -10.17 -8.20
C CYS A 187 -12.15 -10.98 -7.26
N SER A 188 -12.28 -10.56 -6.01
CA SER A 188 -13.21 -11.17 -5.04
C SER A 188 -14.41 -10.30 -4.73
N MET A 189 -14.51 -9.12 -5.37
CA MET A 189 -15.67 -8.26 -5.25
C MET A 189 -16.71 -8.65 -6.32
N PRO A 190 -18.00 -8.74 -5.96
CA PRO A 190 -19.05 -8.99 -6.94
C PRO A 190 -19.02 -7.88 -8.00
N ARG A 191 -18.94 -8.26 -9.28
CA ARG A 191 -19.10 -7.31 -10.38
C ARG A 191 -20.55 -6.81 -10.32
N LYS A 192 -20.74 -5.51 -10.13
CA LYS A 192 -22.03 -4.86 -10.37
C LYS A 192 -22.33 -4.82 -11.87
#